data_AF-A0A699JS81-F1
#
_entry.id   AF-A0A699JS81-F1
#
_cell.length_a   1.000
_cell.length_b   1.000
_cell.length_c   1.000
_cell.angle_alpha   90.00
_cell.angle_beta   90.00
_cell.angle_gamma   90.00
#
_symmetry.space_group_name_H-M   'P 1'
#
loop_
_entity.id
_entity.type
_entity.pdbx_description
1 polymer ?
#
loop_
_entity_poly.entity_id
_entity_poly.type
_entity_poly.pdbx_seq_one_letter_code
_entity_poly.pdbx_strand_id
1 'polypeptide(L)'
;RDNLCKQMSTYSKGYLVDEDRFDYMKLSFLGDIKAHYRTLRDYTKTYAHAKYYDEAKTWNERCDVAFPCASQNEIDHDDAINLVNSGCHILVEGSNMPCTPEAMDVLKRGPMF
;
A
#
# COMPACT_ATOMS: atom_id res chain seq x y z
N ARG A 1 5.58 18.54 7.58
CA ARG A 1 5.20 17.49 8.57
C ARG A 1 3.81 17.05 8.13
N ASP A 2 3.73 16.23 7.09
CA ASP A 2 2.50 16.05 6.31
C ASP A 2 2.33 14.57 5.95
N ASN A 3 2.15 13.74 6.98
CA ASN A 3 2.15 12.29 6.90
C ASN A 3 0.72 11.74 6.75
N LEU A 4 0.08 11.98 5.61
CA LEU A 4 -1.13 11.24 5.24
C LEU A 4 -0.90 10.55 3.90
N CYS A 5 -1.02 9.22 3.96
CA CYS A 5 -0.64 8.25 2.95
C CYS A 5 -1.20 8.59 1.56
N LYS A 6 -0.34 8.57 0.54
CA LYS A 6 -0.72 8.77 -0.87
C LYS A 6 -1.14 7.49 -1.58
N GLN A 7 -0.93 6.34 -0.93
CA GLN A 7 -0.98 5.04 -1.58
C GLN A 7 -1.69 4.02 -0.70
N MET A 8 -2.50 3.16 -1.31
CA MET A 8 -3.21 2.11 -0.59
C MET A 8 -3.21 0.82 -1.43
N SER A 9 -2.57 -0.25 -0.94
CA SER A 9 -2.80 -1.62 -1.45
C SER A 9 -4.03 -2.17 -0.73
N THR A 10 -5.03 -2.65 -1.48
CA THR A 10 -6.24 -3.21 -0.85
C THR A 10 -6.77 -4.48 -1.50
N TYR A 11 -6.24 -4.93 -2.65
CA TYR A 11 -6.79 -6.09 -3.35
C TYR A 11 -5.74 -6.95 -4.06
N SER A 12 -6.09 -8.23 -4.23
CA SER A 12 -5.27 -9.32 -4.78
C SER A 12 -4.74 -9.14 -6.21
N LYS A 13 -5.04 -8.03 -6.88
CA LYS A 13 -4.67 -7.78 -8.28
C LYS A 13 -4.17 -6.37 -8.59
N GLY A 14 -4.00 -5.47 -7.62
CA GLY A 14 -3.52 -4.12 -7.92
C GLY A 14 -3.64 -3.13 -6.77
N TYR A 15 -3.22 -1.90 -7.02
CA TYR A 15 -3.21 -0.83 -6.01
C TYR A 15 -3.71 0.51 -6.51
N LEU A 16 -4.06 1.37 -5.56
CA LEU A 16 -4.58 2.71 -5.81
C LEU A 16 -3.61 3.76 -5.27
N VAL A 17 -3.30 4.75 -6.10
CA VAL A 17 -2.57 5.97 -5.71
C VAL A 17 -3.53 7.13 -5.83
N ASP A 18 -3.58 7.98 -4.81
CA ASP A 18 -4.37 9.19 -4.80
C ASP A 18 -3.45 10.37 -4.45
N GLU A 19 -3.18 11.22 -5.43
CA GLU A 19 -2.30 12.38 -5.27
C GLU A 19 -2.87 13.39 -4.26
N ASP A 20 -4.19 13.45 -4.14
CA ASP A 20 -4.91 14.31 -3.20
C ASP A 20 -4.94 13.72 -1.77
N ARG A 21 -4.31 12.56 -1.55
CA ARG A 21 -4.26 11.79 -0.29
C ARG A 21 -5.62 11.23 0.13
N PHE A 22 -5.59 10.26 1.04
CA PHE A 22 -6.79 9.67 1.62
C PHE A 22 -7.27 10.47 2.84
N ASP A 23 -8.53 10.88 2.83
CA ASP A 23 -9.27 11.42 3.97
C ASP A 23 -10.34 10.43 4.45
N TYR A 24 -11.07 10.80 5.50
CA TYR A 24 -12.13 9.95 6.06
C TYR A 24 -13.24 9.62 5.05
N MET A 25 -13.61 10.58 4.18
CA MET A 25 -14.68 10.38 3.20
C MET A 25 -14.26 9.41 2.10
N LYS A 26 -13.01 9.54 1.62
CA LYS A 26 -12.39 8.63 0.66
C LYS A 26 -12.25 7.22 1.23
N LEU A 27 -11.83 7.09 2.50
CA LEU A 27 -11.77 5.81 3.19
C LEU A 27 -13.16 5.18 3.38
N SER A 28 -14.17 5.97 3.73
CA SER A 28 -15.56 5.50 3.79
C SER A 28 -16.04 4.99 2.43
N PHE A 29 -15.72 5.72 1.35
CA PHE A 29 -16.08 5.31 -0.01
C PHE A 29 -15.37 4.02 -0.44
N LEU A 30 -14.10 3.84 -0.07
CA LEU A 30 -13.38 2.56 -0.24
C LEU A 30 -14.08 1.43 0.53
N GLY A 31 -14.55 1.70 1.75
CA GLY A 31 -15.39 0.79 2.52
C GLY A 31 -16.67 0.40 1.77
N ASP A 32 -17.36 1.36 1.16
CA ASP A 32 -18.57 1.12 0.37
C ASP A 32 -18.30 0.35 -0.92
N ILE A 33 -17.16 0.60 -1.59
CA ILE A 33 -16.72 -0.20 -2.74
C ILE A 33 -16.58 -1.67 -2.31
N LYS A 34 -15.90 -1.91 -1.18
CA LYS A 34 -15.69 -3.25 -0.62
C LYS A 34 -17.00 -3.92 -0.18
N ALA A 35 -17.87 -3.21 0.53
CA ALA A 35 -19.15 -3.73 1.02
C ALA A 35 -20.09 -4.17 -0.11
N HIS A 36 -19.97 -3.54 -1.28
CA HIS A 36 -20.80 -3.84 -2.46
C HIS A 36 -20.06 -4.69 -3.51
N TYR A 37 -18.93 -5.31 -3.17
CA TYR A 37 -18.12 -6.14 -4.08
C TYR A 37 -17.76 -5.45 -5.41
N ARG A 38 -17.59 -4.13 -5.38
CA ARG A 38 -17.17 -3.32 -6.52
C ARG A 38 -15.65 -3.33 -6.68
N THR A 39 -15.18 -2.85 -7.82
CA THR A 39 -13.74 -2.83 -8.12
C THR A 39 -13.09 -1.52 -7.68
N LEU A 40 -11.80 -1.52 -7.37
CA LEU A 40 -11.06 -0.28 -7.10
C LEU A 40 -11.06 0.69 -8.29
N ARG A 41 -11.24 0.20 -9.51
CA ARG A 41 -11.45 1.05 -10.70
C ARG A 41 -12.69 1.93 -10.58
N ASP A 42 -13.66 1.57 -9.73
CA ASP A 42 -14.80 2.42 -9.45
C ASP A 42 -14.43 3.64 -8.59
N TYR A 43 -13.30 3.58 -7.85
CA TYR A 43 -12.77 4.72 -7.12
C TYR A 43 -12.34 5.84 -8.06
N THR A 44 -11.64 5.50 -9.15
CA THR A 44 -11.11 6.49 -10.11
C THR A 44 -12.21 7.17 -10.93
N LYS A 45 -13.43 6.63 -10.94
CA LYS A 45 -14.61 7.28 -11.52
C LYS A 45 -15.11 8.46 -10.68
N THR A 46 -14.90 8.40 -9.37
CA THR A 46 -15.30 9.45 -8.42
C THR A 46 -14.16 10.44 -8.19
N TYR A 47 -12.93 9.95 -8.07
CA TYR A 47 -11.75 10.76 -7.78
C TYR A 47 -10.79 10.75 -8.98
N ALA A 48 -10.85 11.81 -9.80
CA ALA A 48 -10.12 11.89 -11.07
C ALA A 48 -8.59 11.95 -10.91
N HIS A 49 -8.09 12.41 -9.76
CA HIS A 49 -6.66 12.43 -9.44
C HIS A 49 -6.13 11.08 -8.94
N ALA A 50 -7.00 10.08 -8.79
CA ALA A 50 -6.62 8.74 -8.38
C ALA A 50 -6.29 7.86 -9.58
N LYS A 51 -5.21 7.08 -9.45
CA LYS A 51 -4.72 6.14 -10.46
C LYS A 51 -4.75 4.74 -9.88
N TYR A 52 -5.37 3.83 -10.63
CA TYR A 52 -5.34 2.40 -10.32
C TYR A 52 -4.30 1.70 -11.20
N TYR A 53 -3.42 0.94 -10.57
CA TYR A 53 -2.37 0.16 -11.21
C TYR A 53 -2.73 -1.32 -11.09
N ASP A 54 -2.96 -1.95 -12.24
CA ASP A 54 -3.36 -3.35 -12.34
C ASP A 54 -2.14 -4.28 -12.37
N GLU A 55 -2.28 -5.46 -11.78
CA GLU A 55 -1.28 -6.53 -11.66
C GLU A 55 0.09 -6.05 -11.13
N ALA A 56 0.09 -4.96 -10.38
CA ALA A 56 1.28 -4.35 -9.83
C ALA A 56 1.25 -4.37 -8.30
N LYS A 57 2.43 -4.52 -7.70
CA LYS A 57 2.65 -4.35 -6.26
C LYS A 57 2.93 -2.88 -5.93
N THR A 58 2.57 -2.46 -4.72
CA THR A 58 2.72 -1.07 -4.25
C THR A 58 4.16 -0.64 -3.99
N TRP A 59 5.05 -1.59 -3.79
CA TRP A 59 6.33 -1.40 -3.10
C TRP A 59 7.39 -0.61 -3.89
N ASN A 60 7.13 -0.29 -5.15
CA ASN A 60 8.01 0.51 -6.00
C ASN A 60 7.77 2.02 -5.89
N GLU A 61 6.67 2.43 -5.27
CA GLU A 61 6.31 3.84 -5.16
C GLU A 61 6.95 4.48 -3.93
N ARG A 62 7.24 5.78 -4.05
CA ARG A 62 7.87 6.55 -2.99
C ARG A 62 6.89 6.72 -1.82
N CYS A 63 7.24 6.19 -0.65
CA CYS A 63 6.42 6.28 0.56
C CYS A 63 7.30 6.50 1.80
N ASP A 64 6.77 7.21 2.81
CA ASP A 64 7.44 7.37 4.10
C ASP A 64 7.06 6.25 5.08
N VAL A 65 5.82 5.74 4.94
CA VAL A 65 5.22 4.72 5.80
C VAL A 65 4.47 3.71 4.93
N ALA A 66 4.68 2.42 5.17
CA ALA A 66 4.00 1.32 4.49
C ALA A 66 3.18 0.48 5.47
N PHE A 67 1.99 0.06 5.03
CA PHE A 67 1.03 -0.73 5.82
C PHE A 67 0.65 -2.00 5.05
N PRO A 68 1.45 -3.08 5.14
CA PRO A 68 1.07 -4.35 4.53
C PRO A 68 -0.06 -5.00 5.33
N CYS A 69 -1.21 -5.11 4.67
CA CYS A 69 -2.48 -5.49 5.28
C CYS A 69 -3.27 -6.51 4.45
N ALA A 70 -2.81 -6.92 3.25
CA ALA A 70 -3.63 -7.69 2.32
C ALA A 70 -3.58 -9.19 2.59
N SER A 71 -2.39 -9.76 2.80
CA SER A 71 -2.21 -11.20 3.02
C SER A 71 -0.95 -11.54 3.81
N GLN A 72 -0.81 -12.82 4.17
CA GLN A 72 0.46 -13.37 4.64
C GLN A 72 1.47 -13.37 3.48
N ASN A 73 2.74 -13.07 3.76
CA ASN A 73 3.83 -13.05 2.77
C ASN A 73 3.54 -12.16 1.53
N GLU A 74 2.88 -11.02 1.73
CA GLU A 74 2.62 -10.01 0.70
C GLU A 74 3.90 -9.26 0.27
N ILE A 75 4.88 -9.15 1.17
CA ILE A 75 6.19 -8.54 0.92
C ILE A 75 7.25 -9.63 0.89
N ASP A 76 7.87 -9.81 -0.28
CA ASP A 76 9.04 -10.67 -0.47
C ASP A 76 10.37 -9.90 -0.41
N HIS A 77 11.48 -10.59 -0.66
CA HIS A 77 12.83 -10.02 -0.58
C HIS A 77 13.01 -8.82 -1.52
N ASP A 78 12.55 -8.93 -2.77
CA ASP A 78 12.73 -7.87 -3.77
C ASP A 78 11.82 -6.68 -3.46
N ASP A 79 10.60 -6.94 -3.00
CA ASP A 79 9.68 -5.91 -2.50
C ASP A 79 10.27 -5.12 -1.34
N ALA A 80 10.92 -5.80 -0.39
CA ALA A 80 11.57 -5.17 0.76
C ALA A 80 12.74 -4.28 0.33
N ILE A 81 13.52 -4.69 -0.68
CA ILE A 81 14.57 -3.85 -1.26
C ILE A 81 13.96 -2.61 -1.89
N ASN A 82 12.87 -2.77 -2.66
CA ASN A 82 12.20 -1.66 -3.31
C ASN A 82 11.63 -0.66 -2.30
N LEU A 83 11.03 -1.14 -1.21
CA LEU A 83 10.55 -0.32 -0.09
C LEU A 83 11.67 0.50 0.56
N VAL A 84 12.81 -0.14 0.85
CA VAL A 84 13.97 0.58 1.42
C VAL A 84 14.48 1.65 0.44
N ASN A 85 14.58 1.32 -0.84
CA ASN A 85 15.05 2.24 -1.87
C ASN A 85 14.05 3.37 -2.17
N SER A 86 12.75 3.13 -1.96
CA SER A 86 11.70 4.14 -2.15
C SER A 86 11.72 5.22 -1.06
N GLY A 87 12.49 5.02 0.00
CA GLY A 87 12.58 5.93 1.14
C GLY A 87 11.58 5.62 2.25
N CYS A 88 11.01 4.41 2.27
CA CYS A 88 10.15 3.97 3.36
C CYS A 88 10.97 3.83 4.64
N HIS A 89 10.53 4.52 5.70
CA HIS A 89 11.20 4.54 6.99
C HIS A 89 10.45 3.76 8.06
N ILE A 90 9.15 3.53 7.88
CA ILE A 90 8.30 2.86 8.87
C ILE A 90 7.45 1.82 8.15
N LEU A 91 7.50 0.57 8.62
CA LEU A 91 6.60 -0.49 8.17
C LEU A 91 5.72 -0.92 9.35
N VAL A 92 4.41 -0.83 9.18
CA VAL A 92 3.45 -1.24 10.22
C VAL A 92 2.71 -2.48 9.75
N GLU A 93 3.05 -3.62 10.32
CA GLU A 93 2.39 -4.89 10.01
C GLU A 93 0.91 -4.86 10.44
N GLY A 94 0.00 -4.89 9.47
CA GLY A 94 -1.45 -4.91 9.71
C GLY A 94 -2.08 -6.29 9.49
N SER A 95 -1.43 -7.18 8.72
CA SER A 95 -1.86 -8.57 8.54
C SER A 95 -1.07 -9.54 9.43
N ASN A 96 -1.48 -10.82 9.48
CA ASN A 96 -0.72 -11.85 10.16
C ASN A 96 0.48 -12.27 9.30
N MET A 97 1.69 -11.84 9.68
CA MET A 97 2.96 -12.15 9.00
C MET A 97 2.98 -11.68 7.53
N PRO A 98 2.92 -10.37 7.28
CA PRO A 98 2.91 -9.81 5.92
C PRO A 98 4.23 -10.01 5.18
N CYS A 99 5.35 -10.12 5.89
CA CYS A 99 6.68 -10.20 5.29
C CYS A 99 7.20 -11.63 5.32
N THR A 100 7.87 -12.06 4.24
CA THR A 100 8.65 -13.30 4.29
C THR A 100 9.86 -13.14 5.22
N PRO A 101 10.47 -14.23 5.72
CA PRO A 101 11.69 -14.15 6.52
C PRO A 101 12.82 -13.37 5.81
N GLU A 102 12.96 -13.56 4.50
CA GLU A 102 13.98 -12.91 3.66
C GLU A 102 13.69 -11.42 3.48
N ALA A 103 12.41 -11.03 3.41
CA ALA A 103 11.99 -9.64 3.43
C ALA A 103 12.36 -8.99 4.76
N MET A 104 12.03 -9.64 5.88
CA MET A 104 12.36 -9.14 7.23
C MET A 104 13.86 -8.95 7.44
N ASP A 105 14.70 -9.81 6.85
CA ASP A 105 16.15 -9.65 6.90
C ASP A 105 16.63 -8.38 6.18
N VAL A 106 16.01 -8.00 5.05
CA VAL A 106 16.29 -6.75 4.35
C VAL A 106 15.84 -5.57 5.19
N LEU A 107 14.58 -5.60 5.66
CA LEU A 107 13.97 -4.50 6.41
C LEU A 107 14.74 -4.19 7.69
N LYS A 108 15.16 -5.22 8.44
CA LYS A 108 15.97 -5.09 9.67
C LYS A 108 17.39 -4.56 9.44
N ARG A 109 17.97 -4.81 8.27
CA ARG A 109 19.30 -4.29 7.90
C ARG A 109 19.24 -2.88 7.34
N GLY A 110 18.08 -2.49 6.81
CA GLY A 110 17.82 -1.17 6.27
C GLY A 110 17.61 -0.11 7.36
N PRO A 111 17.41 1.17 6.96
CA PRO A 111 17.14 2.28 7.86
C PRO A 111 15.69 2.31 8.39
N MET A 112 15.02 1.16 8.42
CA MET A 112 13.60 1.05 8.71
C MET A 112 13.36 0.80 10.21
N PHE A 113 12.37 1.49 10.76
CA PHE A 113 11.91 1.35 12.16
C PHE A 113 10.71 0.41 12.25
#